data_AF-A0A7V5D238-F1
#
_entry.id   AF-A0A7V5D238-F1
#
_cell.length_a   1.000
_cell.length_b   1.000
_cell.length_c   1.000
_cell.angle_alpha   90.00
_cell.angle_beta   90.00
_cell.angle_gamma   90.00
#
_symmetry.space_group_name_H-M   'P 1'
#
loop_
_entity.id
_entity.type
_entity.pdbx_description
1 polymer ?
#
loop_
_entity_poly.entity_id
_entity_poly.type
_entity_poly.pdbx_seq_one_letter_code
_entity_poly.pdbx_strand_id
1 'polypeptide(L)'
;MSLLPSSISEPANICQLIDVLLNFFHILTDYLFFFAALFLVIGGIFFLLFPENPLWVKRGRLAIISVVAGLMIIYLAEPGLKLFFQVIAPQYKLIPECPIAINYPPLPPPKPLPTPSVWIPPPYIPPGPIPPGTCGGQILLAASKYRGRCYVRGGGHGNGCGDGLDCSGFVSCVMKDVGIFSPGMSLLAQDFPKYPKYFSLITRDQLQPGDLIVSNPQTQPHIVIFAGWAKDGRYLVWESGGGDSHSNCPLTNSCNCPWCSGSCVRYAYRQQRRPVEIYLRPICH
;
A
#
# COMPACT_ATOMS: atom_id res chain seq x y z
N MET A 1 16.54 -35.08 -39.14
CA MET A 1 15.36 -35.37 -38.31
C MET A 1 15.76 -35.19 -36.86
N SER A 2 15.57 -33.99 -36.31
CA SER A 2 15.55 -33.73 -34.87
C SER A 2 14.85 -32.38 -34.69
N LEU A 3 13.53 -32.45 -34.53
CA LEU A 3 12.65 -31.32 -34.25
C LEU A 3 12.38 -31.37 -32.74
N LEU A 4 13.17 -30.64 -31.96
CA LEU A 4 12.77 -30.23 -30.62
C LEU A 4 12.81 -28.70 -30.58
N PRO A 5 11.67 -28.04 -30.26
CA PRO A 5 11.61 -26.59 -30.23
C PRO A 5 12.39 -26.05 -29.02
N SER A 6 13.52 -25.40 -29.32
CA SER A 6 14.32 -24.62 -28.39
C SER A 6 13.69 -23.24 -28.19
N SER A 7 12.69 -23.11 -27.31
CA SER A 7 12.23 -21.78 -26.87
C SER A 7 11.44 -21.81 -25.55
N ILE A 8 12.11 -22.11 -24.44
CA ILE A 8 11.69 -21.67 -23.11
C ILE A 8 12.96 -21.23 -22.38
N SER A 9 13.50 -20.07 -22.72
CA SER A 9 14.72 -19.55 -22.09
C SER A 9 14.65 -18.04 -21.83
N GLU A 10 13.49 -17.56 -21.38
CA GLU A 10 13.42 -16.21 -20.80
C GLU A 10 13.29 -16.32 -19.27
N PRO A 11 14.34 -16.03 -18.50
CA PRO A 11 14.33 -16.11 -17.04
C PRO A 11 13.30 -15.17 -16.38
N ALA A 12 12.82 -14.15 -17.11
CA ALA A 12 11.76 -13.24 -16.64
C ALA A 12 10.42 -13.95 -16.37
N ASN A 13 10.12 -15.01 -17.11
CA ASN A 13 8.81 -15.69 -17.04
C ASN A 13 8.67 -16.56 -15.78
N ILE A 14 9.80 -17.08 -15.26
CA ILE A 14 9.81 -17.93 -14.06
C ILE A 14 9.61 -17.10 -12.78
N CYS A 15 10.24 -15.92 -12.68
CA CYS A 15 10.05 -15.01 -11.55
C CYS A 15 8.58 -14.57 -11.43
N GLN A 16 7.96 -14.16 -12.55
CA GLN A 16 6.55 -13.77 -12.57
C GLN A 16 5.62 -14.95 -12.21
N LEU A 17 5.94 -16.17 -12.69
CA LEU A 17 5.18 -17.35 -12.34
C LEU A 17 5.26 -17.68 -10.84
N ILE A 18 6.43 -17.54 -10.21
CA ILE A 18 6.61 -17.79 -8.77
C ILE A 18 5.80 -16.78 -7.95
N ASP A 19 5.86 -15.49 -8.28
CA ASP A 19 5.07 -14.46 -7.57
C ASP A 19 3.56 -14.69 -7.72
N VAL A 20 3.11 -15.05 -8.93
CA VAL A 20 1.70 -15.40 -9.18
C VAL A 20 1.29 -16.64 -8.37
N LEU A 21 2.15 -17.67 -8.30
CA LEU A 21 1.87 -18.88 -7.52
C LEU A 21 1.80 -18.57 -6.03
N LEU A 22 2.75 -17.81 -5.48
CA LEU A 22 2.73 -17.43 -4.06
C LEU A 22 1.49 -16.60 -3.71
N ASN A 23 1.12 -15.65 -4.56
CA ASN A 23 -0.10 -14.86 -4.37
C ASN A 23 -1.37 -15.74 -4.47
N PHE A 24 -1.41 -16.68 -5.42
CA PHE A 24 -2.50 -17.64 -5.54
C PHE A 24 -2.62 -18.53 -4.30
N PHE A 25 -1.51 -19.03 -3.75
CA PHE A 25 -1.52 -19.83 -2.52
C PHE A 25 -2.05 -19.02 -1.33
N HIS A 26 -1.67 -17.76 -1.18
CA HIS A 26 -2.21 -16.90 -0.14
C HIS A 26 -3.73 -16.74 -0.25
N ILE A 27 -4.22 -16.37 -1.45
CA ILE A 27 -5.65 -16.22 -1.71
C ILE A 27 -6.39 -17.54 -1.45
N LEU A 28 -5.87 -18.67 -1.94
CA LEU A 28 -6.46 -19.99 -1.73
C LEU A 28 -6.56 -20.34 -0.24
N THR A 29 -5.53 -20.01 0.53
CA THR A 29 -5.49 -20.28 1.97
C THR A 29 -6.56 -19.47 2.70
N ASP A 30 -6.73 -18.18 2.36
CA ASP A 30 -7.76 -17.32 2.96
C ASP A 30 -9.18 -17.84 2.68
N TYR A 31 -9.47 -18.22 1.43
CA TYR A 31 -10.78 -18.82 1.09
C TYR A 31 -10.99 -20.15 1.80
N LEU A 32 -9.95 -20.99 1.91
CA LEU A 32 -10.06 -22.29 2.55
C LEU A 32 -10.37 -22.16 4.05
N PHE A 33 -9.75 -21.20 4.74
CA PHE A 33 -10.09 -20.89 6.14
C PHE A 33 -11.54 -20.43 6.29
N PHE A 34 -12.02 -19.57 5.39
CA PHE A 34 -13.41 -19.12 5.39
C PHE A 34 -14.39 -20.29 5.24
N PHE A 35 -14.18 -21.17 4.25
CA PHE A 35 -15.04 -22.34 4.06
C PHE A 35 -14.94 -23.33 5.22
N ALA A 36 -13.75 -23.56 5.76
CA ALA A 36 -13.56 -24.43 6.92
C ALA A 36 -14.35 -23.93 8.15
N ALA A 37 -14.31 -22.61 8.42
CA ALA A 37 -15.10 -22.01 9.49
C ALA A 37 -16.61 -22.20 9.25
N LEU A 38 -17.08 -21.97 8.02
CA LEU A 38 -18.48 -22.18 7.64
C LEU A 38 -18.92 -23.64 7.86
N PHE A 39 -18.12 -24.61 7.45
CA PHE A 39 -18.42 -26.03 7.65
C PHE A 39 -18.39 -26.46 9.12
N LEU A 40 -17.52 -25.88 9.95
CA LEU A 40 -17.53 -26.11 11.39
C LEU A 40 -18.81 -25.57 12.03
N VAL A 41 -19.26 -24.38 11.65
CA VAL A 41 -20.53 -23.80 12.14
C VAL A 41 -21.71 -24.67 11.72
N ILE A 42 -21.80 -25.03 10.44
CA ILE A 42 -22.89 -25.88 9.92
C ILE A 42 -22.86 -27.24 10.63
N GLY A 43 -21.69 -27.89 10.72
CA GLY A 43 -21.53 -29.17 11.41
C GLY A 43 -21.91 -29.10 12.89
N GLY A 44 -21.54 -28.02 13.57
CA GLY A 44 -21.93 -27.76 14.96
C GLY A 44 -23.43 -27.56 15.12
N ILE A 45 -24.09 -26.83 14.22
CA ILE A 45 -25.54 -26.63 14.23
C ILE A 45 -26.28 -27.97 14.05
N PHE A 46 -25.85 -28.81 13.11
CA PHE A 46 -26.45 -30.15 12.93
C PHE A 46 -26.31 -31.03 14.18
N PHE A 47 -25.17 -30.91 14.88
CA PHE A 47 -24.93 -31.64 16.12
C PHE A 47 -25.84 -31.15 17.27
N LEU A 48 -26.07 -29.85 17.36
CA LEU A 48 -26.89 -29.24 18.42
C LEU A 48 -28.39 -29.38 18.18
N LEU A 49 -28.87 -29.27 16.93
CA LEU A 49 -30.30 -29.25 16.62
C LEU A 49 -30.91 -30.64 16.42
N PHE A 50 -30.11 -31.66 16.13
CA PHE A 50 -30.61 -33.01 15.85
C PHE A 50 -29.91 -34.10 16.70
N PRO A 51 -29.86 -33.97 18.04
CA PRO A 51 -29.15 -34.92 18.90
C PRO A 51 -29.81 -36.30 18.93
N GLU A 52 -31.13 -36.37 18.66
CA GLU A 52 -31.91 -37.61 18.76
C GLU A 52 -31.74 -38.53 17.55
N ASN A 53 -31.23 -38.03 16.43
CA ASN A 53 -31.06 -38.84 15.23
C ASN A 53 -29.60 -39.32 15.09
N PRO A 54 -29.33 -40.62 15.34
CA PRO A 54 -27.96 -41.14 15.37
C PRO A 54 -27.26 -41.03 14.01
N LEU A 55 -28.00 -41.00 12.90
CA LEU A 55 -27.44 -40.85 11.57
C LEU A 55 -26.88 -39.43 11.36
N TRP A 56 -27.61 -38.39 11.81
CA TRP A 56 -27.18 -37.00 11.68
C TRP A 56 -26.01 -36.68 12.61
N VAL A 57 -26.00 -37.22 13.83
CA VAL A 57 -24.85 -37.13 14.75
C VAL A 57 -23.60 -37.75 14.15
N LYS A 58 -23.71 -38.94 13.53
CA LYS A 58 -22.60 -39.60 12.85
C LYS A 58 -22.07 -38.77 11.67
N ARG A 59 -22.95 -38.19 10.86
CA ARG A 59 -22.57 -37.33 9.72
C ARG A 59 -21.92 -36.02 10.18
N GLY A 60 -22.47 -35.35 11.19
CA GLY A 60 -21.90 -34.14 11.77
C GLY A 60 -20.49 -34.37 12.34
N ARG A 61 -20.30 -35.47 13.08
CA ARG A 61 -18.97 -35.85 13.60
C ARG A 61 -17.95 -36.10 12.49
N LEU A 62 -18.34 -36.81 11.42
CA LEU A 62 -17.46 -37.07 10.28
C LEU A 62 -17.10 -35.77 9.54
N ALA A 63 -18.04 -34.85 9.36
CA ALA A 63 -17.78 -33.55 8.75
C ALA A 63 -16.77 -32.73 9.56
N ILE A 64 -16.95 -32.65 10.89
CA ILE A 64 -16.03 -31.93 11.78
C ILE A 64 -14.63 -32.56 11.75
N ILE A 65 -14.54 -33.89 11.84
CA ILE A 65 -13.26 -34.61 11.77
C ILE A 65 -12.56 -34.34 10.43
N SER A 66 -13.29 -34.36 9.33
CA SER A 66 -12.73 -34.10 8.00
C SER A 66 -12.16 -32.68 7.88
N VAL A 67 -12.86 -31.67 8.41
CA VAL A 67 -12.39 -30.28 8.38
C VAL A 67 -11.15 -30.11 9.25
N VAL A 68 -11.15 -30.64 10.48
CA VAL A 68 -10.00 -30.56 11.39
C VAL A 68 -8.79 -31.29 10.82
N ALA A 69 -8.97 -32.49 10.25
CA ALA A 69 -7.90 -33.23 9.60
C ALA A 69 -7.32 -32.46 8.40
N GLY A 70 -8.19 -31.85 7.57
CA GLY A 70 -7.75 -31.01 6.44
C GLY A 70 -6.93 -29.80 6.88
N LEU A 71 -7.40 -29.07 7.90
CA LEU A 71 -6.67 -27.93 8.46
C LEU A 71 -5.32 -28.34 9.05
N MET A 72 -5.26 -29.48 9.75
CA MET A 72 -4.00 -30.02 10.28
C MET A 72 -3.02 -30.37 9.16
N ILE A 73 -3.48 -31.00 8.07
CA ILE A 73 -2.61 -31.31 6.92
C ILE A 73 -2.03 -30.02 6.32
N ILE A 74 -2.85 -28.98 6.15
CA ILE A 74 -2.41 -27.69 5.58
C ILE A 74 -1.39 -27.01 6.51
N TYR A 75 -1.67 -26.98 7.81
CA TYR A 75 -0.78 -26.38 8.80
C TYR A 75 0.57 -27.12 8.89
N LEU A 76 0.56 -28.45 8.73
CA LEU A 76 1.77 -29.26 8.69
C LEU A 76 2.51 -29.15 7.34
N ALA A 77 1.79 -28.86 6.24
CA ALA A 77 2.38 -28.67 4.92
C ALA A 77 3.11 -27.33 4.80
N GLU A 78 2.65 -26.26 5.47
CA GLU A 78 3.26 -24.93 5.40
C GLU A 78 4.77 -24.91 5.73
N PRO A 79 5.27 -25.47 6.85
CA PRO A 79 6.71 -25.49 7.13
C PRO A 79 7.48 -26.34 6.12
N GLY A 80 6.89 -27.44 5.64
CA GLY A 80 7.48 -28.30 4.61
C GLY A 80 7.64 -27.56 3.28
N LEU A 81 6.62 -26.78 2.88
CA LEU A 81 6.65 -25.97 1.68
C LEU A 81 7.66 -24.82 1.80
N LYS A 82 7.70 -24.14 2.95
CA LYS A 82 8.73 -23.11 3.23
C LYS A 82 10.13 -23.69 3.18
N LEU A 83 10.36 -24.85 3.79
CA LEU A 83 11.65 -25.52 3.78
C LEU A 83 12.02 -25.97 2.36
N PHE A 84 11.08 -26.56 1.62
CA PHE A 84 11.26 -26.92 0.22
C PHE A 84 11.71 -25.72 -0.61
N PHE A 85 10.99 -24.59 -0.51
CA PHE A 85 11.39 -23.36 -1.18
C PHE A 85 12.72 -22.80 -0.65
N GLN A 86 13.05 -22.93 0.64
CA GLN A 86 14.36 -22.51 1.16
C GLN A 86 15.53 -23.39 0.73
N VAL A 87 15.30 -24.66 0.43
CA VAL A 87 16.34 -25.59 -0.06
C VAL A 87 16.49 -25.47 -1.57
N ILE A 88 15.39 -25.20 -2.27
CA ILE A 88 15.34 -25.06 -3.73
C ILE A 88 15.75 -23.65 -4.14
N ALA A 89 15.24 -22.58 -3.52
CA ALA A 89 15.57 -21.18 -3.84
C ALA A 89 17.08 -20.84 -3.90
N PRO A 90 17.99 -21.40 -3.08
CA PRO A 90 19.43 -21.21 -3.21
C PRO A 90 19.98 -21.62 -4.58
N GLN A 91 19.38 -22.64 -5.23
CA GLN A 91 19.72 -23.06 -6.58
C GLN A 91 19.32 -22.01 -7.64
N TYR A 92 18.39 -21.11 -7.31
CA TYR A 92 17.93 -19.99 -8.15
C TYR A 92 18.57 -18.67 -7.72
N LYS A 93 19.29 -18.64 -6.59
CA LYS A 93 20.05 -17.49 -6.09
C LYS A 93 21.31 -17.20 -6.93
N LEU A 94 21.64 -18.12 -7.86
CA LEU A 94 22.62 -17.91 -8.92
C LEU A 94 22.02 -17.27 -10.18
N ILE A 95 20.70 -17.06 -10.23
CA ILE A 95 20.10 -16.20 -11.25
C ILE A 95 20.28 -14.77 -10.71
N PRO A 96 21.17 -13.95 -11.30
CA PRO A 96 21.33 -12.57 -10.89
C PRO A 96 19.95 -11.90 -10.91
N GLU A 97 19.66 -11.13 -9.85
CA GLU A 97 18.51 -10.25 -9.68
C GLU A 97 17.70 -10.10 -10.95
N CYS A 98 16.51 -10.72 -11.03
CA CYS A 98 15.64 -10.70 -12.19
C CYS A 98 15.62 -9.28 -12.77
N PRO A 99 16.29 -9.02 -13.92
CA PRO A 99 16.42 -7.67 -14.39
C PRO A 99 15.05 -7.27 -14.93
N ILE A 100 14.36 -6.39 -14.20
CA ILE A 100 13.34 -5.53 -14.79
C ILE A 100 14.07 -4.49 -15.64
N ALA A 101 14.93 -4.94 -16.55
CA ALA A 101 15.65 -4.12 -17.50
C ALA A 101 14.84 -4.15 -18.80
N ILE A 102 13.77 -3.35 -18.81
CA ILE A 102 13.44 -2.64 -20.04
C ILE A 102 14.75 -1.96 -20.47
N ASN A 103 15.21 -2.30 -21.67
CA ASN A 103 16.51 -1.89 -22.20
C ASN A 103 16.51 -0.37 -22.41
N TYR A 104 16.73 0.37 -21.32
CA TYR A 104 17.00 1.79 -21.38
C TYR A 104 18.44 1.98 -21.84
N PRO A 105 18.71 2.95 -22.73
CA PRO A 105 20.07 3.31 -23.07
C PRO A 105 20.88 3.57 -21.80
N PRO A 106 22.19 3.25 -21.78
CA PRO A 106 23.03 3.43 -20.62
C PRO A 106 22.86 4.85 -20.09
N LEU A 107 22.40 4.96 -18.85
CA LEU A 107 22.30 6.24 -18.17
C LEU A 107 23.68 6.91 -18.23
N PRO A 108 23.73 8.22 -18.54
CA PRO A 108 24.98 8.94 -18.46
C PRO A 108 25.60 8.74 -17.06
N PRO A 109 26.93 8.68 -16.95
CA PRO A 109 27.62 8.43 -15.69
C PRO A 109 27.03 9.34 -14.59
N PRO A 110 26.77 8.79 -13.38
CA PRO A 110 26.20 9.56 -12.29
C PRO A 110 27.01 10.83 -12.11
N LYS A 111 26.36 11.99 -12.31
CA LYS A 111 26.99 13.27 -11.99
C LYS A 111 27.49 13.16 -10.55
N PRO A 112 28.74 13.51 -10.25
CA PRO A 112 29.29 13.43 -8.90
C PRO A 112 28.28 13.98 -7.91
N LEU A 113 27.97 13.19 -6.87
CA LEU A 113 27.06 13.63 -5.83
C LEU A 113 27.59 14.97 -5.32
N PRO A 114 26.79 16.06 -5.36
CA PRO A 114 27.19 17.30 -4.75
C PRO A 114 27.56 17.00 -3.30
N THR A 115 28.71 17.53 -2.85
CA THR A 115 29.06 17.60 -1.42
C THR A 115 27.80 17.92 -0.62
N PRO A 116 27.52 17.23 0.51
CA PRO A 116 26.30 17.45 1.28
C PRO A 116 26.13 18.94 1.58
N SER A 117 25.31 19.61 0.78
CA SER A 117 24.94 20.98 1.08
C SER A 117 24.14 20.92 2.36
N VAL A 118 24.46 21.77 3.32
CA VAL A 118 23.55 22.12 4.41
C VAL A 118 22.15 22.17 3.81
N TRP A 119 21.27 21.26 4.23
CA TRP A 119 19.91 21.22 3.70
C TRP A 119 19.22 22.49 4.17
N ILE A 120 19.27 23.51 3.32
CA ILE A 120 18.39 24.66 3.43
C ILE A 120 17.08 24.14 2.84
N PRO A 121 15.98 24.06 3.60
CA PRO A 121 14.68 23.74 3.02
C PRO A 121 14.48 24.66 1.81
N PRO A 122 14.07 24.12 0.64
CA PRO A 122 13.80 24.98 -0.50
C PRO A 122 12.90 26.12 -0.04
N PRO A 123 13.14 27.37 -0.48
CA PRO A 123 12.24 28.46 -0.22
C PRO A 123 10.83 27.97 -0.50
N TYR A 124 9.93 28.14 0.46
CA TYR A 124 8.53 27.85 0.24
C TYR A 124 8.09 28.70 -0.95
N ILE A 125 8.08 28.11 -2.13
CA ILE A 125 7.37 28.66 -3.27
C ILE A 125 5.93 28.28 -2.96
N PRO A 126 5.06 29.24 -2.60
CA PRO A 126 3.66 28.94 -2.48
C PRO A 126 3.23 28.26 -3.78
N PRO A 127 2.35 27.24 -3.74
CA PRO A 127 1.70 26.77 -4.95
C PRO A 127 1.28 28.01 -5.75
N GLY A 128 1.39 27.95 -7.08
CA GLY A 128 0.72 28.94 -7.93
C GLY A 128 -0.71 29.14 -7.42
N PRO A 129 -1.29 30.35 -7.58
CA PRO A 129 -2.50 30.77 -6.88
C PRO A 129 -3.52 29.63 -6.82
N ILE A 130 -3.74 29.12 -5.60
CA ILE A 130 -4.72 28.05 -5.34
C ILE A 130 -6.04 28.56 -5.89
N PRO A 131 -6.67 27.91 -6.89
CA PRO A 131 -7.93 28.41 -7.45
C PRO A 131 -8.97 28.45 -6.33
N PRO A 132 -9.36 29.64 -5.84
CA PRO A 132 -10.28 29.74 -4.72
C PRO A 132 -11.64 29.16 -5.14
N GLY A 133 -12.28 28.40 -4.25
CA GLY A 133 -13.60 27.82 -4.53
C GLY A 133 -13.61 26.52 -5.33
N THR A 134 -12.44 25.95 -5.71
CA THR A 134 -12.38 24.60 -6.29
C THR A 134 -12.21 23.53 -5.22
N CYS A 135 -12.71 22.32 -5.50
CA CYS A 135 -12.52 21.13 -4.66
C CYS A 135 -11.05 20.91 -4.28
N GLY A 136 -10.17 20.90 -5.30
CA GLY A 136 -8.74 20.73 -5.09
C GLY A 136 -8.10 21.85 -4.28
N GLY A 137 -8.55 23.10 -4.47
CA GLY A 137 -8.07 24.22 -3.67
C GLY A 137 -8.44 24.13 -2.19
N GLN A 138 -9.65 23.65 -1.87
CA GLN A 138 -10.07 23.39 -0.49
C GLN A 138 -9.24 22.29 0.17
N ILE A 139 -8.94 21.21 -0.58
CA ILE A 139 -8.08 20.12 -0.10
C ILE A 139 -6.68 20.62 0.22
N LEU A 140 -6.07 21.44 -0.64
CA LEU A 140 -4.74 22.00 -0.38
C LEU A 140 -4.73 22.99 0.79
N LEU A 141 -5.78 23.80 0.95
CA LEU A 141 -5.92 24.68 2.09
C LEU A 141 -6.06 23.87 3.39
N ALA A 142 -6.87 22.82 3.40
CA ALA A 142 -7.02 21.92 4.54
C ALA A 142 -5.70 21.19 4.87
N ALA A 143 -4.98 20.69 3.87
CA ALA A 143 -3.65 20.08 4.02
C ALA A 143 -2.67 21.01 4.75
N SER A 144 -2.69 22.30 4.45
CA SER A 144 -1.77 23.27 5.04
C SER A 144 -1.91 23.41 6.56
N LYS A 145 -3.09 23.14 7.13
CA LYS A 145 -3.35 23.21 8.57
C LYS A 145 -2.53 22.19 9.38
N TYR A 146 -2.15 21.09 8.74
CA TYR A 146 -1.40 20.02 9.37
C TYR A 146 0.12 20.17 9.24
N ARG A 147 0.62 21.20 8.53
CA ARG A 147 2.06 21.43 8.35
C ARG A 147 2.80 21.39 9.69
N GLY A 148 3.88 20.61 9.76
CA GLY A 148 4.68 20.45 10.96
C GLY A 148 4.13 19.43 11.97
N ARG A 149 2.93 18.89 11.79
CA ARG A 149 2.43 17.76 12.60
C ARG A 149 3.36 16.57 12.44
N CYS A 150 3.74 15.96 13.56
CA CYS A 150 4.71 14.89 13.57
C CYS A 150 4.13 13.61 12.97
N TYR A 151 5.00 12.85 12.31
CA TYR A 151 4.65 11.53 11.81
C TYR A 151 4.55 10.53 12.96
N VAL A 152 3.42 9.83 13.03
CA VAL A 152 3.19 8.73 13.97
C VAL A 152 2.58 7.59 13.17
N ARG A 153 3.26 6.45 13.10
CA ARG A 153 2.77 5.26 12.38
C ARG A 153 1.41 4.84 12.96
N GLY A 154 0.40 4.70 12.11
CA GLY A 154 -0.97 4.39 12.53
C GLY A 154 -1.74 5.58 13.13
N GLY A 155 -1.15 6.78 13.13
CA GLY A 155 -1.79 7.97 13.66
C GLY A 155 -2.69 8.66 12.63
N GLY A 156 -3.73 9.33 13.12
CA GLY A 156 -4.48 10.29 12.30
C GLY A 156 -5.73 9.78 11.62
N HIS A 157 -6.61 8.99 12.23
CA HIS A 157 -7.84 8.53 11.58
C HIS A 157 -9.10 9.07 12.28
N GLY A 158 -10.13 9.38 11.49
CA GLY A 158 -11.42 9.85 11.99
C GLY A 158 -11.35 11.12 12.84
N ASN A 159 -11.49 10.99 14.16
CA ASN A 159 -11.42 12.12 15.11
C ASN A 159 -10.01 12.37 15.67
N GLY A 160 -9.06 11.47 15.43
CA GLY A 160 -7.71 11.51 15.99
C GLY A 160 -6.69 12.34 15.21
N CYS A 161 -7.05 13.54 14.74
CA CYS A 161 -6.16 14.38 13.91
C CYS A 161 -5.15 15.24 14.72
N GLY A 162 -5.13 15.08 16.05
CA GLY A 162 -4.32 15.89 16.98
C GLY A 162 -2.96 15.31 17.35
N ASP A 163 -2.85 13.99 17.45
CA ASP A 163 -1.74 13.32 18.18
C ASP A 163 -0.60 12.81 17.28
N GLY A 164 -0.60 13.24 16.02
CA GLY A 164 0.33 12.80 14.99
C GLY A 164 -0.36 12.06 13.86
N LEU A 165 0.26 12.05 12.68
CA LEU A 165 -0.39 11.60 11.44
C LEU A 165 0.54 10.67 10.69
N ASP A 166 0.08 9.48 10.31
CA ASP A 166 0.74 8.72 9.25
C ASP A 166 0.33 9.24 7.86
N CYS A 167 0.82 8.60 6.79
CA CYS A 167 0.53 9.01 5.42
C CYS A 167 -0.97 8.96 5.12
N SER A 168 -1.64 7.85 5.48
CA SER A 168 -3.07 7.64 5.26
C SER A 168 -3.93 8.49 6.20
N GLY A 169 -3.49 8.69 7.42
CA GLY A 169 -4.18 9.46 8.44
C GLY A 169 -4.16 10.94 8.13
N PHE A 170 -3.02 11.46 7.67
CA PHE A 170 -2.94 12.83 7.15
C PHE A 170 -3.98 13.08 6.06
N VAL A 171 -4.04 12.23 5.04
CA VAL A 171 -5.02 12.40 3.96
C VAL A 171 -6.46 12.24 4.48
N SER A 172 -6.70 11.30 5.39
CA SER A 172 -8.03 11.08 6.01
C SER A 172 -8.52 12.33 6.75
N CYS A 173 -7.65 12.97 7.53
CA CYS A 173 -7.93 14.21 8.24
C CYS A 173 -8.21 15.38 7.27
N VAL A 174 -7.42 15.50 6.19
CA VAL A 174 -7.66 16.52 5.16
C VAL A 174 -9.01 16.30 4.47
N MET A 175 -9.33 15.07 4.07
CA MET A 175 -10.59 14.75 3.40
C MET A 175 -11.80 14.97 4.31
N LYS A 176 -11.64 14.77 5.62
CA LYS A 176 -12.66 15.10 6.63
C LYS A 176 -12.89 16.61 6.72
N ASP A 177 -11.81 17.40 6.76
CA ASP A 177 -11.88 18.85 6.84
C ASP A 177 -12.63 19.48 5.65
N VAL A 178 -12.62 18.82 4.49
CA VAL A 178 -13.35 19.24 3.28
C VAL A 178 -14.69 18.50 3.09
N GLY A 179 -15.14 17.71 4.06
CA GLY A 179 -16.45 17.05 4.02
C GLY A 179 -16.58 15.84 3.08
N ILE A 180 -15.47 15.36 2.49
CA ILE A 180 -15.46 14.19 1.59
C ILE A 180 -15.44 12.87 2.39
N PHE A 181 -15.20 12.93 3.71
CA PHE A 181 -14.81 11.77 4.51
C PHE A 181 -15.68 11.48 5.74
N SER A 182 -15.72 10.20 6.15
CA SER A 182 -16.43 9.72 7.36
C SER A 182 -15.46 9.12 8.41
N PRO A 183 -15.82 9.11 9.71
CA PRO A 183 -14.89 8.82 10.81
C PRO A 183 -14.23 7.42 10.84
N GLY A 184 -14.69 6.46 10.03
CA GLY A 184 -14.16 5.09 10.00
C GLY A 184 -13.41 4.72 8.73
N MET A 185 -13.28 5.64 7.78
CA MET A 185 -12.53 5.35 6.56
C MET A 185 -11.03 5.48 6.87
N SER A 186 -10.25 4.50 6.43
CA SER A 186 -8.80 4.58 6.37
C SER A 186 -8.44 4.58 4.89
N LEU A 187 -7.78 5.63 4.41
CA LEU A 187 -7.36 5.75 3.01
C LEU A 187 -6.08 4.95 2.77
N LEU A 188 -6.14 3.65 3.05
CA LEU A 188 -5.15 2.73 2.53
C LEU A 188 -5.40 2.53 1.04
N ALA A 189 -4.31 2.43 0.28
CA ALA A 189 -4.33 2.20 -1.17
C ALA A 189 -5.28 1.07 -1.61
N GLN A 190 -5.34 0.02 -0.80
CA GLN A 190 -6.15 -1.17 -1.05
C GLN A 190 -7.65 -0.95 -0.86
N ASP A 191 -8.06 0.12 -0.18
CA ASP A 191 -9.47 0.36 0.15
C ASP A 191 -10.17 1.29 -0.86
N PHE A 192 -9.44 1.96 -1.75
CA PHE A 192 -10.04 2.84 -2.77
C PHE A 192 -11.11 2.19 -3.65
N PRO A 193 -10.99 0.93 -4.08
CA PRO A 193 -12.07 0.25 -4.81
C PRO A 193 -13.38 0.16 -4.03
N LYS A 194 -13.36 0.26 -2.70
CA LYS A 194 -14.55 0.25 -1.83
C LYS A 194 -15.27 1.60 -1.78
N TYR A 195 -14.65 2.65 -2.33
CA TYR A 195 -15.10 4.05 -2.19
C TYR A 195 -15.31 4.77 -3.53
N PRO A 196 -15.95 4.15 -4.55
CA PRO A 196 -16.10 4.75 -5.88
C PRO A 196 -16.95 6.02 -5.90
N LYS A 197 -17.77 6.25 -4.86
CA LYS A 197 -18.57 7.47 -4.71
C LYS A 197 -17.76 8.70 -4.26
N TYR A 198 -16.56 8.49 -3.73
CA TYR A 198 -15.73 9.57 -3.20
C TYR A 198 -14.51 9.86 -4.08
N PHE A 199 -14.14 8.94 -4.97
CA PHE A 199 -12.95 9.05 -5.79
C PHE A 199 -13.20 8.55 -7.21
N SER A 200 -12.67 9.26 -8.20
CA SER A 200 -12.53 8.76 -9.56
C SER A 200 -11.07 8.41 -9.86
N LEU A 201 -10.87 7.32 -10.59
CA LEU A 201 -9.55 6.95 -11.14
C LEU A 201 -9.21 7.91 -12.28
N ILE A 202 -8.00 8.44 -12.26
CA ILE A 202 -7.48 9.33 -13.29
C ILE A 202 -6.13 8.82 -13.79
N THR A 203 -5.68 9.37 -14.91
CA THR A 203 -4.32 9.16 -15.40
C THR A 203 -3.35 10.23 -14.87
N ARG A 204 -2.05 9.98 -14.96
CA ARG A 204 -1.00 10.90 -14.47
C ARG A 204 -1.12 12.29 -15.11
N ASP A 205 -1.34 12.33 -16.42
CA ASP A 205 -1.47 13.55 -17.22
C ASP A 205 -2.72 14.36 -16.87
N GLN A 206 -3.71 13.71 -16.23
CA GLN A 206 -4.91 14.37 -15.73
C GLN A 206 -4.73 14.99 -14.35
N LEU A 207 -3.58 14.80 -13.66
CA LEU A 207 -3.35 15.29 -12.31
C LEU A 207 -3.58 16.80 -12.18
N GLN A 208 -4.41 17.16 -11.22
CA GLN A 208 -4.72 18.52 -10.81
C GLN A 208 -4.45 18.72 -9.32
N PRO A 209 -4.07 19.93 -8.88
CA PRO A 209 -3.86 20.22 -7.47
C PRO A 209 -5.06 19.77 -6.61
N GLY A 210 -4.80 18.97 -5.58
CA GLY A 210 -5.81 18.32 -4.72
C GLY A 210 -6.06 16.84 -5.00
N ASP A 211 -5.62 16.32 -6.15
CA ASP A 211 -5.66 14.89 -6.45
C ASP A 211 -4.71 14.09 -5.54
N LEU A 212 -4.94 12.79 -5.42
CA LEU A 212 -4.14 11.88 -4.59
C LEU A 212 -3.23 11.03 -5.46
N ILE A 213 -1.99 10.84 -4.99
CA ILE A 213 -1.03 9.92 -5.58
C ILE A 213 -0.74 8.83 -4.57
N VAL A 214 -0.92 7.58 -4.99
CA VAL A 214 -0.71 6.40 -4.17
C VAL A 214 0.43 5.58 -4.77
N SER A 215 1.57 5.55 -4.09
CA SER A 215 2.75 4.79 -4.52
C SER A 215 2.81 3.42 -3.81
N ASN A 216 3.26 2.38 -4.52
CA ASN A 216 3.35 1.00 -4.00
C ASN A 216 2.06 0.48 -3.34
N PRO A 217 0.92 0.54 -4.04
CA PRO A 217 -0.38 0.18 -3.45
C PRO A 217 -0.46 -1.25 -2.91
N GLN A 218 0.39 -2.16 -3.38
CA GLN A 218 0.32 -3.61 -3.11
C GLN A 218 1.22 -4.08 -1.95
N THR A 219 2.25 -3.32 -1.57
CA THR A 219 3.30 -3.80 -0.63
C THR A 219 3.50 -2.87 0.55
N GLN A 220 3.76 -1.59 0.29
CA GLN A 220 3.92 -0.58 1.32
C GLN A 220 3.32 0.74 0.79
N PRO A 221 2.00 0.88 0.90
CA PRO A 221 1.30 2.02 0.31
C PRO A 221 1.76 3.31 0.98
N HIS A 222 2.15 4.26 0.15
CA HIS A 222 2.39 5.63 0.57
C HIS A 222 1.46 6.54 -0.21
N ILE A 223 0.72 7.38 0.49
CA ILE A 223 -0.25 8.29 -0.12
C ILE A 223 0.11 9.74 0.17
N VAL A 224 -0.02 10.57 -0.86
CA VAL A 224 0.31 11.99 -0.83
C VAL A 224 -0.76 12.79 -1.58
N ILE A 225 -0.86 14.08 -1.28
CA ILE A 225 -1.76 15.02 -1.97
C ILE A 225 -0.94 15.80 -2.99
N PHE A 226 -1.32 15.72 -4.26
CA PHE A 226 -0.68 16.44 -5.34
C PHE A 226 -0.99 17.94 -5.23
N ALA A 227 0.04 18.78 -5.24
CA ALA A 227 -0.09 20.23 -5.15
C ALA A 227 0.31 20.95 -6.44
N GLY A 228 0.82 20.22 -7.43
CA GLY A 228 1.17 20.77 -8.74
C GLY A 228 2.48 20.20 -9.29
N TRP A 229 2.79 20.61 -10.51
CA TRP A 229 4.03 20.24 -11.19
C TRP A 229 5.13 21.25 -10.87
N ALA A 230 6.32 20.75 -10.56
CA ALA A 230 7.53 21.54 -10.54
C ALA A 230 8.02 21.80 -11.97
N LYS A 231 8.80 22.88 -12.17
CA LYS A 231 9.36 23.23 -13.50
C LYS A 231 10.23 22.13 -14.11
N ASP A 232 10.82 21.27 -13.26
CA ASP A 232 11.67 20.15 -13.66
C ASP A 232 10.89 18.83 -13.85
N GLY A 233 9.55 18.88 -13.91
CA GLY A 233 8.69 17.72 -14.14
C GLY A 233 8.46 16.84 -12.89
N ARG A 234 9.00 17.23 -11.73
CA ARG A 234 8.68 16.57 -10.45
C ARG A 234 7.30 16.94 -9.95
N TYR A 235 6.76 16.10 -9.07
CA TYR A 235 5.59 16.42 -8.29
C TYR A 235 5.95 17.36 -7.15
N LEU A 236 5.13 18.38 -6.94
CA LEU A 236 5.01 19.05 -5.65
C LEU A 236 3.87 18.36 -4.91
N VAL A 237 4.13 17.89 -3.69
CA VAL A 237 3.13 17.15 -2.90
C VAL A 237 3.11 17.61 -1.44
N TRP A 238 1.97 17.43 -0.79
CA TRP A 238 1.90 17.31 0.66
C TRP A 238 2.00 15.84 1.06
N GLU A 239 2.87 15.54 2.01
CA GLU A 239 3.02 14.20 2.55
C GLU A 239 3.19 14.22 4.07
N SER A 240 2.74 13.15 4.74
CA SER A 240 3.13 12.83 6.12
C SER A 240 4.01 11.59 6.12
N GLY A 241 5.26 11.77 6.54
CA GLY A 241 6.28 10.73 6.44
C GLY A 241 6.76 10.55 4.99
N GLY A 242 8.06 10.38 4.83
CA GLY A 242 8.67 9.93 3.59
C GLY A 242 9.74 8.95 3.98
N GLY A 243 9.89 7.84 3.26
CA GLY A 243 10.84 6.76 3.53
C GLY A 243 12.33 7.15 3.55
N ASP A 244 12.64 8.43 3.66
CA ASP A 244 13.98 8.95 3.92
C ASP A 244 13.98 9.45 5.37
N SER A 245 14.46 8.58 6.26
CA SER A 245 14.57 8.72 7.73
C SER A 245 15.39 9.92 8.24
N HIS A 246 15.66 10.93 7.40
CA HIS A 246 16.53 12.07 7.70
C HIS A 246 15.95 13.43 7.32
N SER A 247 14.66 13.51 6.99
CA SER A 247 14.03 14.81 6.81
C SER A 247 13.62 15.42 8.16
N ASN A 248 14.57 16.12 8.78
CA ASN A 248 14.32 16.91 9.98
C ASN A 248 13.17 17.88 9.74
N CYS A 249 12.18 17.84 10.62
CA CYS A 249 11.08 18.80 10.61
C CYS A 249 11.63 20.21 10.93
N PRO A 250 11.69 21.15 9.97
CA PRO A 250 12.39 22.42 10.20
C PRO A 250 11.61 23.38 11.09
N LEU A 251 10.32 23.13 11.33
CA LEU A 251 9.44 24.08 12.02
C LEU A 251 9.37 23.90 13.52
N THR A 252 9.87 22.81 14.10
CA THR A 252 9.73 22.62 15.53
C THR A 252 10.77 21.67 16.15
N ASN A 253 11.44 22.14 17.21
CA ASN A 253 12.00 21.31 18.28
C ASN A 253 10.91 20.50 19.06
N SER A 254 9.65 20.47 18.57
CA SER A 254 8.49 19.91 19.25
C SER A 254 8.01 18.57 18.68
N CYS A 255 8.68 17.99 17.68
CA CYS A 255 8.52 16.56 17.37
C CYS A 255 9.37 15.68 18.30
N ASN A 256 9.54 16.13 19.54
CA ASN A 256 10.24 15.43 20.62
C ASN A 256 9.30 14.39 21.27
N CYS A 257 8.57 13.63 20.44
CA CYS A 257 7.77 12.51 20.89
C CYS A 257 8.62 11.24 20.72
N PRO A 258 8.68 10.33 21.73
CA PRO A 258 9.49 9.10 21.67
C PRO A 258 9.19 8.22 20.46
N TRP A 259 8.03 8.41 19.84
CA TRP A 259 7.50 7.59 18.75
C TRP A 259 7.62 8.26 17.37
N CYS A 260 8.14 9.50 17.30
CA CYS A 260 8.27 10.23 16.04
C CYS A 260 9.59 9.89 15.34
N SER A 261 9.50 9.50 14.07
CA SER A 261 10.65 9.19 13.20
C SER A 261 11.41 10.44 12.71
N GLY A 262 11.34 11.55 13.45
CA GLY A 262 11.87 12.86 13.03
C GLY A 262 11.16 13.50 11.83
N SER A 263 10.18 12.81 11.23
CA SER A 263 9.43 13.23 10.06
C SER A 263 8.14 13.96 10.45
N CYS A 264 7.64 14.82 9.57
CA CYS A 264 6.40 15.56 9.79
C CYS A 264 5.67 15.85 8.48
N VAL A 265 4.44 16.34 8.59
CA VAL A 265 3.67 16.83 7.44
C VAL A 265 4.40 18.01 6.80
N ARG A 266 4.68 17.90 5.51
CA ARG A 266 5.47 18.89 4.78
C ARG A 266 5.11 18.95 3.31
N TYR A 267 5.55 20.04 2.69
CA TYR A 267 5.72 20.10 1.25
C TYR A 267 7.01 19.38 0.85
N ALA A 268 6.91 18.53 -0.16
CA ALA A 268 8.05 17.81 -0.71
C ALA A 268 8.01 17.78 -2.24
N TYR A 269 9.20 17.75 -2.84
CA TYR A 269 9.34 17.40 -4.25
C TYR A 269 9.53 15.89 -4.37
N ARG A 270 8.70 15.22 -5.18
CA ARG A 270 8.89 13.82 -5.53
C ARG A 270 9.17 13.65 -7.02
N GLN A 271 10.16 12.83 -7.33
CA GLN A 271 10.26 12.22 -8.64
C GLN A 271 9.30 11.03 -8.69
N GLN A 272 8.71 10.76 -9.85
CA GLN A 272 8.15 9.45 -10.13
C GLN A 272 9.30 8.44 -10.07
N ARG A 273 9.43 7.75 -8.95
CA ARG A 273 10.48 6.74 -8.74
C ARG A 273 9.93 5.33 -8.69
N ARG A 274 8.61 5.18 -8.60
CA ARG A 274 7.99 3.88 -8.33
C ARG A 274 7.25 3.39 -9.58
N PRO A 275 7.39 2.09 -9.93
CA PRO A 275 6.81 1.54 -11.16
C PRO A 275 5.28 1.49 -11.14
N VAL A 276 4.66 1.57 -9.95
CA VAL A 276 3.21 1.50 -9.79
C VAL A 276 2.73 2.66 -8.93
N GLU A 277 2.01 3.58 -9.59
CA GLU A 277 1.30 4.69 -8.96
C GLU A 277 -0.17 4.65 -9.40
N ILE A 278 -1.08 4.82 -8.44
CA ILE A 278 -2.51 5.01 -8.69
C ILE A 278 -2.81 6.49 -8.44
N TYR A 279 -3.56 7.09 -9.35
CA TYR A 279 -3.96 8.49 -9.28
C TYR A 279 -5.48 8.57 -9.08
N LEU A 280 -5.89 9.39 -8.12
CA LEU A 280 -7.28 9.48 -7.71
C LEU A 280 -7.69 10.94 -7.61
N ARG A 281 -8.88 11.25 -8.10
CA ARG A 281 -9.50 12.57 -7.93
C ARG A 281 -10.62 12.47 -6.90
N PRO A 282 -10.54 13.20 -5.77
CA PRO A 282 -11.65 13.33 -4.85
C PRO A 282 -12.86 13.99 -5.51
N ILE A 283 -14.04 13.47 -5.22
CA ILE A 283 -15.33 14.00 -5.70
C ILE A 283 -15.91 14.87 -4.57
N CYS A 284 -15.88 16.19 -4.75
CA CYS A 284 -16.58 17.12 -3.87
C CYS A 284 -18.05 17.26 -4.30
N HIS A 285 -18.95 17.35 -3.31
CA HIS A 285 -20.38 17.63 -3.49
C HIS A 285 -20.72 19.03 -2.98
#